data_AF-A0A453ERF0-F1
#
_entry.id   AF-A0A453ERF0-F1
#
_cell.length_a   1.000
_cell.length_b   1.000
_cell.length_c   1.000
_cell.angle_alpha   90.00
_cell.angle_beta   90.00
_cell.angle_gamma   90.00
#
_symmetry.space_group_name_H-M   'P 1'
#
loop_
_entity.id
_entity.type
_entity.pdbx_description
1 polymer ?
#
loop_
_entity_poly.entity_id
_entity_poly.type
_entity_poly.pdbx_seq_one_letter_code
_entity_poly.pdbx_strand_id
1 'polypeptide(L)'
;MSSMESLAQLEVLCEKLYNSRDSAERAHAESTLKCFSENSDYISQCQYILDNASTPYALMLASTSLVKQVSDRSLSLQLRLDIRNYVMNYLAARGPKLQNFVTISLIQLACRITKFGWFDDDRFREIFKEATDFLALASQDHYLIGLKILNFLVMEMNQANSAMPLTLHRKIATSFKDQFLLQIFQISLTSLHQLKSEVPDELRRVPISLALRCLSFDFVGSPVDESSEEFGTVQLPASWRPLLQDPSTVQIFFDYYKVNDTSVSKEALECLVRLASVRRSLFVEDPARSQFLSHLMSGTREILQTGQGLADHGNYHEFCRLLGRFKVNYQLSELLNVEFYGEWLGLVAEFTTKSLLSW
;
A
#
# COMPACT_ATOMS: atom_id res chain seq x y z
N MET A 1 -25.18 -9.05 -36.45
CA MET A 1 -25.64 -9.25 -35.06
C MET A 1 -25.57 -7.91 -34.38
N SER A 2 -26.66 -7.48 -33.73
CA SER A 2 -26.67 -6.16 -33.10
C SER A 2 -25.58 -6.08 -32.03
N SER A 3 -24.92 -4.93 -31.85
CA SER A 3 -23.84 -4.75 -30.86
C SER A 3 -24.26 -5.16 -29.44
N MET A 4 -25.55 -5.05 -29.12
CA MET A 4 -26.15 -5.49 -27.87
C MET A 4 -26.18 -7.02 -27.70
N GLU A 5 -26.49 -7.79 -28.76
CA GLU A 5 -26.47 -9.26 -28.70
C GLU A 5 -25.05 -9.79 -28.51
N SER A 6 -24.05 -9.14 -29.11
CA SER A 6 -22.64 -9.52 -28.91
C SER A 6 -22.14 -9.20 -27.49
N LEU A 7 -22.63 -8.13 -26.87
CA LEU A 7 -22.25 -7.77 -25.50
C LEU A 7 -22.87 -8.73 -24.48
N ALA A 8 -24.15 -9.07 -24.62
CA ALA A 8 -24.81 -10.02 -23.72
C ALA A 8 -24.14 -11.41 -23.74
N GLN A 9 -23.72 -11.88 -24.93
CA GLN A 9 -22.96 -13.12 -25.04
C GLN A 9 -21.59 -13.04 -24.34
N LEU A 10 -20.90 -11.90 -24.46
CA LEU A 10 -19.65 -11.66 -23.77
C LEU A 10 -19.82 -11.67 -22.25
N GLU A 11 -20.88 -11.05 -21.73
CA GLU A 11 -21.17 -11.05 -20.29
C GLU A 11 -21.39 -12.47 -19.76
N VAL A 12 -22.10 -13.32 -20.51
CA VAL A 12 -22.26 -14.75 -20.16
C VAL A 12 -20.92 -15.49 -20.15
N LEU A 13 -20.01 -15.21 -21.10
CA LEU A 13 -18.67 -15.79 -21.11
C LEU A 13 -17.84 -15.32 -19.91
N CYS A 14 -17.92 -14.05 -19.54
CA CYS A 14 -17.27 -13.51 -18.35
C CYS A 14 -17.77 -14.19 -17.07
N GLU A 15 -19.09 -14.34 -16.92
CA GLU A 15 -19.67 -15.08 -15.79
C GLU A 15 -19.12 -16.51 -15.70
N LYS A 16 -19.05 -17.22 -16.83
CA LYS A 16 -18.47 -18.57 -16.87
C LYS A 16 -16.99 -18.59 -16.49
N LEU A 17 -16.21 -17.62 -16.98
CA LEU A 17 -14.77 -17.51 -16.71
C LEU A 17 -14.47 -17.43 -15.20
N TYR A 18 -15.24 -16.62 -14.46
CA TYR A 18 -14.97 -16.37 -13.04
C TYR A 18 -15.75 -17.28 -12.08
N ASN A 19 -16.93 -17.79 -12.46
CA ASN A 19 -17.82 -18.52 -11.56
C ASN A 19 -18.01 -20.01 -11.90
N SER A 20 -17.68 -20.49 -13.12
CA SER A 20 -17.96 -21.89 -13.48
C SER A 20 -17.05 -22.85 -12.69
N ARG A 21 -17.65 -23.93 -12.18
CA ARG A 21 -16.93 -25.04 -11.53
C ARG A 21 -16.40 -26.05 -12.54
N ASP A 22 -16.87 -26.00 -13.78
CA ASP A 22 -16.39 -26.86 -14.86
C ASP A 22 -15.11 -26.26 -15.48
N SER A 23 -14.03 -27.05 -15.47
CA SER A 23 -12.76 -26.66 -16.07
C SER A 23 -12.85 -26.49 -17.59
N ALA A 24 -13.70 -27.26 -18.28
CA ALA A 24 -13.84 -27.18 -19.73
C ALA A 24 -14.55 -25.89 -20.15
N GLU A 25 -15.61 -25.49 -19.42
CA GLU A 25 -16.31 -24.23 -19.67
C GLU A 25 -15.41 -23.02 -19.40
N ARG A 26 -14.65 -23.03 -18.30
CA ARG A 26 -13.69 -21.95 -18.00
C ARG A 26 -12.62 -21.84 -19.06
N ALA A 27 -12.03 -22.95 -19.49
CA ALA A 27 -11.01 -22.96 -20.53
C ALA A 27 -11.57 -22.45 -21.88
N HIS A 28 -12.81 -22.81 -22.22
CA HIS A 28 -13.46 -22.30 -23.43
C HIS A 28 -13.71 -20.79 -23.35
N ALA A 29 -14.23 -20.29 -22.22
CA ALA A 29 -14.41 -18.86 -22.01
C ALA A 29 -13.08 -18.11 -22.06
N GLU A 30 -12.04 -18.61 -21.39
CA GLU A 30 -10.70 -18.01 -21.41
C GLU A 30 -10.14 -17.96 -22.83
N SER A 31 -10.20 -19.06 -23.58
CA SER A 31 -9.71 -19.12 -24.96
C SER A 31 -10.45 -18.14 -25.88
N THR A 32 -11.74 -17.92 -25.65
CA THR A 32 -12.56 -17.01 -26.46
C THR A 32 -12.28 -15.55 -26.12
N LEU A 33 -12.05 -15.25 -24.84
CA LEU A 33 -11.82 -13.88 -24.35
C LEU A 33 -10.34 -13.46 -24.38
N LYS A 34 -9.42 -14.38 -24.69
CA LYS A 34 -7.97 -14.14 -24.70
C LYS A 34 -7.55 -12.97 -25.59
N CYS A 35 -8.22 -12.81 -26.74
CA CYS A 35 -7.92 -11.77 -27.73
C CYS A 35 -7.93 -10.35 -27.15
N PHE A 36 -8.81 -10.08 -26.16
CA PHE A 36 -8.89 -8.80 -25.48
C PHE A 36 -7.59 -8.42 -24.77
N SER A 37 -6.76 -9.39 -24.38
CA SER A 37 -5.49 -9.12 -23.70
C SER A 37 -4.25 -9.18 -24.61
N GLU A 38 -4.39 -9.73 -25.82
CA GLU A 38 -3.26 -10.01 -26.72
C GLU A 38 -3.25 -9.12 -27.97
N ASN A 39 -4.38 -8.52 -28.35
CA ASN A 39 -4.49 -7.68 -29.53
C ASN A 39 -4.93 -6.26 -29.18
N SER A 40 -4.08 -5.28 -29.49
CA SER A 40 -4.33 -3.84 -29.29
C SER A 40 -5.57 -3.30 -30.03
N ASP A 41 -6.02 -3.97 -31.08
CA ASP A 41 -7.24 -3.60 -31.80
C ASP A 41 -8.50 -3.70 -30.92
N TYR A 42 -8.43 -4.49 -29.84
CA TYR A 42 -9.53 -4.66 -28.88
C TYR A 42 -9.56 -3.60 -27.77
N ILE A 43 -8.64 -2.62 -27.74
CA ILE A 43 -8.64 -1.56 -26.71
C ILE A 43 -9.96 -0.77 -26.72
N SER A 44 -10.41 -0.34 -27.90
CA SER A 44 -11.68 0.38 -28.03
C SER A 44 -12.86 -0.48 -27.62
N GLN A 45 -12.79 -1.80 -27.83
CA GLN A 45 -13.82 -2.73 -27.37
C GLN A 45 -13.80 -2.90 -25.86
N CYS A 46 -12.63 -2.92 -25.21
CA CYS A 46 -12.51 -2.90 -23.75
C CYS A 46 -13.15 -1.64 -23.15
N GLN A 47 -12.91 -0.46 -23.75
CA GLN A 47 -13.56 0.79 -23.34
C GLN A 47 -15.08 0.73 -23.56
N TYR A 48 -15.54 0.19 -24.69
CA TYR A 48 -16.96 -0.04 -24.94
C TYR A 48 -17.60 -0.94 -23.88
N ILE A 49 -16.94 -2.03 -23.49
CA ILE A 49 -17.39 -2.92 -22.41
C ILE A 49 -17.47 -2.16 -21.09
N LEU A 50 -16.45 -1.37 -20.74
CA LEU A 50 -16.44 -0.58 -19.51
C LEU A 50 -17.61 0.43 -19.48
N ASP A 51 -17.95 1.03 -20.61
CA ASP A 51 -19.01 2.03 -20.70
C ASP A 51 -20.42 1.44 -20.68
N ASN A 52 -20.61 0.22 -21.21
CA ASN A 52 -21.94 -0.33 -21.53
C ASN A 52 -22.28 -1.64 -20.82
N ALA A 53 -21.31 -2.38 -20.28
CA ALA A 53 -21.59 -3.63 -19.60
C ALA A 53 -22.33 -3.40 -18.28
N SER A 54 -23.22 -4.34 -17.97
CA SER A 54 -24.04 -4.37 -16.75
C SER A 54 -23.43 -5.27 -15.68
N THR A 55 -22.59 -6.23 -16.07
CA THR A 55 -21.99 -7.22 -15.17
C THR A 55 -20.59 -6.80 -14.69
N PRO A 56 -20.27 -6.94 -13.40
CA PRO A 56 -18.97 -6.55 -12.87
C PRO A 56 -17.83 -7.45 -13.39
N TYR A 57 -18.13 -8.68 -13.80
CA TYR A 57 -17.15 -9.59 -14.40
C TYR A 57 -16.73 -9.17 -15.81
N ALA A 58 -17.62 -8.59 -16.61
CA ALA A 58 -17.25 -8.01 -17.90
C ALA A 58 -16.37 -6.77 -17.72
N LEU A 59 -16.67 -5.92 -16.73
CA LEU A 59 -15.81 -4.79 -16.37
C LEU A 59 -14.42 -5.26 -15.91
N MET A 60 -14.37 -6.32 -15.09
CA MET A 60 -13.13 -6.94 -14.64
C MET A 60 -12.32 -7.52 -15.81
N LEU A 61 -12.96 -8.22 -16.77
CA LEU A 61 -12.30 -8.69 -17.99
C LEU A 61 -11.67 -7.52 -18.76
N ALA A 62 -12.44 -6.48 -19.04
CA ALA A 62 -11.97 -5.34 -19.82
C ALA A 62 -10.79 -4.64 -19.12
N SER A 63 -10.91 -4.37 -17.82
CA SER A 63 -9.86 -3.75 -17.01
C SER A 63 -8.58 -4.59 -16.98
N THR A 64 -8.66 -5.88 -16.66
CA THR A 64 -7.48 -6.77 -16.61
C THR A 64 -6.84 -7.00 -17.97
N SER A 65 -7.64 -6.98 -19.03
CA SER A 65 -7.15 -7.05 -20.40
C SER A 65 -6.33 -5.82 -20.76
N LEU A 66 -6.83 -4.61 -20.43
CA LEU A 66 -6.08 -3.37 -20.61
C LEU A 66 -4.80 -3.35 -19.77
N VAL A 67 -4.79 -3.88 -18.53
CA VAL A 67 -3.57 -3.99 -17.70
C VAL A 67 -2.48 -4.80 -18.42
N LYS A 68 -2.85 -5.93 -19.03
CA LYS A 68 -1.92 -6.76 -19.80
C LYS A 68 -1.37 -6.00 -21.01
N GLN A 69 -2.26 -5.36 -21.78
CA GLN A 69 -1.85 -4.64 -22.99
C GLN A 69 -0.91 -3.45 -22.71
N VAL A 70 -1.18 -2.65 -21.67
CA VAL A 70 -0.31 -1.50 -21.34
C VAL A 70 1.05 -1.95 -20.79
N SER A 71 1.15 -3.20 -20.32
CA SER A 71 2.40 -3.79 -19.83
C SER A 71 3.33 -4.25 -20.95
N ASP A 72 2.83 -4.40 -22.19
CA ASP A 72 3.63 -4.84 -23.35
C ASP A 72 4.47 -3.72 -23.99
N ARG A 73 4.27 -2.45 -23.59
CA ARG A 73 5.00 -1.26 -24.08
C ARG A 73 4.99 -1.02 -25.61
N SER A 74 4.24 -1.82 -26.37
CA SER A 74 4.05 -1.70 -27.81
C SER A 74 3.10 -0.56 -28.19
N LEU A 75 2.26 -0.09 -27.26
CA LEU A 75 1.28 0.97 -27.48
C LEU A 75 1.95 2.35 -27.67
N SER A 76 1.38 3.14 -28.59
CA SER A 76 1.83 4.52 -28.83
C SER A 76 1.67 5.39 -27.58
N LEU A 77 2.50 6.44 -27.47
CA LEU A 77 2.44 7.38 -26.33
C LEU A 77 1.04 7.99 -26.17
N GLN A 78 0.44 8.44 -27.27
CA GLN A 78 -0.87 9.07 -27.24
C GLN A 78 -1.95 8.11 -26.76
N LEU A 79 -1.99 6.87 -27.27
CA LEU A 79 -2.97 5.88 -26.85
C LEU A 79 -2.83 5.53 -25.36
N ARG A 80 -1.60 5.46 -24.84
CA ARG A 80 -1.39 5.24 -23.40
C ARG A 80 -1.94 6.40 -22.56
N LEU A 81 -1.74 7.64 -22.99
CA LEU A 81 -2.31 8.80 -22.30
C LEU A 81 -3.84 8.80 -22.37
N ASP A 82 -4.41 8.45 -23.51
CA ASP A 82 -5.87 8.36 -23.69
C ASP A 82 -6.48 7.30 -22.77
N ILE A 83 -5.87 6.10 -22.67
CA ILE A 83 -6.29 5.04 -21.74
C ILE A 83 -6.19 5.53 -20.29
N ARG A 84 -5.08 6.15 -19.91
CA ARG A 84 -4.85 6.67 -18.56
C ARG A 84 -5.92 7.69 -18.17
N ASN A 85 -6.17 8.67 -19.03
CA ASN A 85 -7.16 9.72 -18.79
C ASN A 85 -8.58 9.15 -18.76
N TYR A 86 -8.89 8.21 -19.67
CA TYR A 86 -10.17 7.49 -19.66
C TYR A 86 -10.41 6.79 -18.33
N VAL A 87 -9.44 6.02 -17.83
CA VAL A 87 -9.58 5.25 -16.57
C VAL A 87 -9.75 6.17 -15.36
N MET A 88 -8.97 7.26 -15.29
CA MET A 88 -9.09 8.24 -14.19
C MET A 88 -10.46 8.93 -14.19
N ASN A 89 -10.94 9.36 -15.37
CA ASN A 89 -12.28 9.93 -15.51
C ASN A 89 -13.38 8.91 -15.20
N TYR A 90 -13.18 7.64 -15.58
CA TYR A 90 -14.12 6.55 -15.30
C TYR A 90 -14.23 6.29 -13.79
N LEU A 91 -13.09 6.23 -13.08
CA LEU A 91 -13.05 6.09 -11.62
C LEU A 91 -13.74 7.27 -10.93
N ALA A 92 -13.56 8.51 -11.43
CA ALA A 92 -14.22 9.69 -10.88
C ALA A 92 -15.74 9.68 -11.12
N ALA A 93 -16.19 9.27 -12.30
CA ALA A 93 -17.61 9.30 -12.65
C ALA A 93 -18.41 8.11 -12.10
N ARG A 94 -17.81 6.91 -12.09
CA ARG A 94 -18.51 5.65 -11.81
C ARG A 94 -17.96 4.89 -10.62
N GLY A 95 -16.73 5.17 -10.18
CA GLY A 95 -16.03 4.44 -9.12
C GLY A 95 -16.85 4.13 -7.86
N PRO A 96 -17.57 5.11 -7.26
CA PRO A 96 -18.41 4.86 -6.08
C PRO A 96 -19.50 3.80 -6.25
N LYS A 97 -19.91 3.50 -7.49
CA LYS A 97 -20.97 2.53 -7.81
C LYS A 97 -20.42 1.17 -8.23
N LEU A 98 -19.11 1.04 -8.39
CA LEU A 98 -18.47 -0.19 -8.86
C LEU A 98 -18.26 -1.17 -7.71
N GLN A 99 -18.25 -2.46 -8.04
CA GLN A 99 -17.79 -3.49 -7.12
C GLN A 99 -16.31 -3.27 -6.78
N ASN A 100 -15.93 -3.49 -5.52
CA ASN A 100 -14.59 -3.19 -5.02
C ASN A 100 -13.46 -3.83 -5.86
N PHE A 101 -13.65 -5.08 -6.30
CA PHE A 101 -12.67 -5.77 -7.15
C PHE A 101 -12.47 -5.09 -8.51
N VAL A 102 -13.53 -4.53 -9.12
CA VAL A 102 -13.44 -3.79 -10.39
C VAL A 102 -12.69 -2.48 -10.15
N THR A 103 -13.04 -1.74 -9.09
CA THR A 103 -12.34 -0.51 -8.70
C THR A 103 -10.85 -0.76 -8.50
N ILE A 104 -10.48 -1.82 -7.78
CA ILE A 104 -9.08 -2.21 -7.58
C ILE A 104 -8.39 -2.50 -8.92
N SER A 105 -9.03 -3.23 -9.83
CA SER A 105 -8.44 -3.53 -11.14
C SER A 105 -8.20 -2.27 -11.98
N LEU A 106 -9.13 -1.32 -11.97
CA LEU A 106 -8.99 -0.05 -12.69
C LEU A 106 -7.90 0.83 -12.08
N ILE A 107 -7.78 0.84 -10.74
CA ILE A 107 -6.68 1.53 -10.06
C ILE A 107 -5.34 0.90 -10.44
N GLN A 108 -5.25 -0.44 -10.46
CA GLN A 108 -4.04 -1.14 -10.91
C GLN A 108 -3.68 -0.78 -12.36
N LEU A 109 -4.66 -0.66 -13.25
CA LEU A 109 -4.45 -0.17 -14.62
C LEU A 109 -3.85 1.23 -14.65
N ALA A 110 -4.43 2.17 -13.88
CA ALA A 110 -3.93 3.54 -13.77
C ALA A 110 -2.49 3.59 -13.21
N CYS A 111 -2.19 2.83 -12.15
CA CYS A 111 -0.85 2.78 -11.57
C CYS A 111 0.16 2.13 -12.54
N ARG A 112 -0.21 1.04 -13.21
CA ARG A 112 0.63 0.31 -14.17
C ARG A 112 1.00 1.20 -15.34
N ILE A 113 0.03 1.86 -15.96
CA ILE A 113 0.27 2.72 -17.12
C ILE A 113 1.10 3.95 -16.73
N THR A 114 0.87 4.52 -15.54
CA THR A 114 1.70 5.61 -15.01
C THR A 114 3.15 5.19 -14.82
N LYS A 115 3.42 4.04 -14.19
CA LYS A 115 4.79 3.56 -14.00
C LYS A 115 5.48 3.32 -15.34
N PHE A 116 4.79 2.72 -16.30
CA PHE A 116 5.37 2.38 -17.60
C PHE A 116 5.64 3.61 -18.47
N GLY A 117 4.86 4.68 -18.28
CA GLY A 117 5.05 5.99 -18.92
C GLY A 117 5.82 7.01 -18.09
N TRP A 118 6.37 6.65 -16.92
CA TRP A 118 6.88 7.60 -15.91
C TRP A 118 7.87 8.63 -16.45
N PHE A 119 8.75 8.22 -17.38
CA PHE A 119 9.75 9.07 -18.03
C PHE A 119 9.44 9.39 -19.49
N ASP A 120 8.32 8.90 -20.01
CA ASP A 120 7.94 9.13 -21.41
C ASP A 120 7.23 10.48 -21.56
N ASP A 121 6.40 10.86 -20.58
CA ASP A 121 5.68 12.13 -20.55
C ASP A 121 5.29 12.50 -19.11
N ASP A 122 5.32 13.79 -18.79
CA ASP A 122 5.06 14.31 -17.45
C ASP A 122 3.61 14.11 -17.01
N ARG A 123 2.67 14.04 -17.97
CA ARG A 123 1.25 13.80 -17.71
C ARG A 123 0.98 12.49 -16.99
N PHE A 124 1.83 11.47 -17.14
CA PHE A 124 1.68 10.23 -16.37
C PHE A 124 1.81 10.46 -14.86
N ARG A 125 2.57 11.48 -14.45
CA ARG A 125 2.84 11.81 -13.03
C ARG A 125 1.74 12.66 -12.41
N GLU A 126 0.77 13.15 -13.19
CA GLU A 126 -0.42 13.85 -12.69
C GLU A 126 -1.33 12.96 -11.84
N ILE A 127 -1.11 11.64 -11.81
CA ILE A 127 -1.90 10.69 -11.00
C ILE A 127 -1.90 11.06 -9.51
N PHE A 128 -0.81 11.65 -9.02
CA PHE A 128 -0.73 12.11 -7.64
C PHE A 128 -1.72 13.25 -7.39
N LYS A 129 -1.73 14.25 -8.28
CA LYS A 129 -2.66 15.38 -8.19
C LYS A 129 -4.11 14.90 -8.28
N GLU A 130 -4.41 14.04 -9.23
CA GLU A 130 -5.78 13.51 -9.37
C GLU A 130 -6.19 12.69 -8.14
N ALA A 131 -5.31 11.87 -7.58
CA ALA A 131 -5.58 11.16 -6.33
C ALA A 131 -5.88 12.15 -5.19
N THR A 132 -5.17 13.28 -5.11
CA THR A 132 -5.51 14.34 -4.14
C THR A 132 -6.83 15.05 -4.45
N ASP A 133 -7.21 15.18 -5.73
CA ASP A 133 -8.50 15.72 -6.13
C ASP A 133 -9.64 14.81 -5.65
N PHE A 134 -9.47 13.48 -5.73
CA PHE A 134 -10.42 12.50 -5.12
C PHE A 134 -10.58 12.70 -3.60
N LEU A 135 -9.49 12.98 -2.89
CA LEU A 135 -9.51 13.24 -1.44
C LEU A 135 -10.19 14.57 -1.08
N ALA A 136 -10.17 15.54 -1.99
CA ALA A 136 -10.80 16.84 -1.79
C ALA A 136 -12.32 16.83 -2.07
N LEU A 137 -12.84 15.80 -2.74
CA LEU A 137 -14.27 15.65 -2.97
C LEU A 137 -15.02 15.38 -1.66
N ALA A 138 -16.19 16.02 -1.50
CA ALA A 138 -17.07 15.82 -0.35
C ALA A 138 -17.85 14.49 -0.43
N SER A 139 -17.15 13.37 -0.64
CA SER A 139 -17.72 12.03 -0.75
C SER A 139 -16.77 10.99 -0.17
N GLN A 140 -17.26 10.20 0.78
CA GLN A 140 -16.47 9.15 1.45
C GLN A 140 -15.97 8.09 0.46
N ASP A 141 -16.78 7.72 -0.53
CA ASP A 141 -16.39 6.74 -1.55
C ASP A 141 -15.26 7.26 -2.44
N HIS A 142 -15.33 8.53 -2.86
CA HIS A 142 -14.25 9.16 -3.62
C HIS A 142 -12.98 9.30 -2.78
N TYR A 143 -13.11 9.68 -1.51
CA TYR A 143 -11.99 9.74 -0.58
C TYR A 143 -11.30 8.37 -0.45
N LEU A 144 -12.08 7.30 -0.29
CA LEU A 144 -11.57 5.93 -0.25
C LEU A 144 -10.88 5.53 -1.56
N ILE A 145 -11.43 5.92 -2.71
CA ILE A 145 -10.79 5.70 -4.02
C ILE A 145 -9.46 6.44 -4.11
N GLY A 146 -9.39 7.71 -3.68
CA GLY A 146 -8.15 8.49 -3.66
C GLY A 146 -7.06 7.83 -2.81
N LEU A 147 -7.42 7.35 -1.60
CA LEU A 147 -6.50 6.60 -0.76
C LEU A 147 -6.06 5.27 -1.40
N LYS A 148 -6.98 4.53 -2.02
CA LYS A 148 -6.66 3.29 -2.74
C LYS A 148 -5.71 3.58 -3.92
N ILE A 149 -5.91 4.66 -4.68
CA ILE A 149 -4.98 5.06 -5.76
C ILE A 149 -3.58 5.28 -5.21
N LEU A 150 -3.43 6.05 -4.12
CA LEU A 150 -2.13 6.28 -3.50
C LEU A 150 -1.49 4.97 -2.99
N ASN A 151 -2.27 4.10 -2.37
CA ASN A 151 -1.82 2.81 -1.82
C ASN A 151 -1.29 1.89 -2.92
N PHE A 152 -2.04 1.73 -4.01
CA PHE A 152 -1.62 0.93 -5.16
C PHE A 152 -0.49 1.59 -5.94
N LEU A 153 -0.41 2.92 -5.97
CA LEU A 153 0.68 3.64 -6.62
C LEU A 153 2.01 3.38 -5.90
N VAL A 154 2.05 3.50 -4.56
CA VAL A 154 3.26 3.19 -3.78
C VAL A 154 3.68 1.73 -4.00
N MET A 155 2.71 0.80 -3.97
CA MET A 155 2.97 -0.62 -4.23
C MET A 155 3.57 -0.86 -5.63
N GLU A 156 2.92 -0.34 -6.67
CA GLU A 156 3.36 -0.54 -8.06
C GLU A 156 4.73 0.11 -8.29
N MET A 157 5.02 1.28 -7.69
CA MET A 157 6.33 1.93 -7.81
C MET A 157 7.44 1.17 -7.09
N ASN A 158 7.13 0.47 -6.00
CA ASN A 158 8.09 -0.29 -5.20
C ASN A 158 8.35 -1.72 -5.73
N GLN A 159 7.40 -2.30 -6.48
CA GLN A 159 7.50 -3.67 -6.97
C GLN A 159 8.24 -3.76 -8.31
N ALA A 160 9.27 -4.60 -8.43
CA ALA A 160 9.90 -4.87 -9.72
C ALA A 160 8.91 -5.56 -10.69
N ASN A 161 9.00 -5.24 -11.99
CA ASN A 161 8.14 -5.82 -13.02
C ASN A 161 9.01 -6.50 -14.08
N SER A 162 8.73 -7.76 -14.42
CA SER A 162 9.50 -8.54 -15.38
C SER A 162 9.51 -7.97 -16.80
N ALA A 163 8.50 -7.17 -17.16
CA ALA A 163 8.42 -6.49 -18.46
C ALA A 163 9.28 -5.20 -18.54
N MET A 164 10.10 -4.93 -17.51
CA MET A 164 10.96 -3.74 -17.45
C MET A 164 12.36 -4.08 -16.91
N PRO A 165 13.44 -3.51 -17.48
CA PRO A 165 14.77 -3.64 -16.90
C PRO A 165 14.84 -3.12 -15.46
N LEU A 166 15.53 -3.85 -14.58
CA LEU A 166 15.66 -3.48 -13.16
C LEU A 166 16.29 -2.09 -12.96
N THR A 167 17.20 -1.68 -13.85
CA THR A 167 17.81 -0.34 -13.84
C THR A 167 16.79 0.76 -14.07
N LEU A 168 15.85 0.56 -15.02
CA LEU A 168 14.77 1.50 -15.27
C LEU A 168 13.78 1.53 -14.11
N HIS A 169 13.42 0.36 -13.55
CA HIS A 169 12.59 0.28 -12.35
C HIS A 169 13.18 1.08 -11.19
N ARG A 170 14.48 0.89 -10.86
CA ARG A 170 15.17 1.63 -9.80
C ARG A 170 15.20 3.14 -10.05
N LYS A 171 15.36 3.56 -11.31
CA LYS A 171 15.30 4.98 -11.69
C LYS A 171 13.91 5.57 -11.45
N ILE A 172 12.86 4.84 -11.81
CA ILE A 172 11.46 5.24 -11.56
C ILE A 172 11.18 5.30 -10.07
N ALA A 173 11.50 4.24 -9.32
CA ALA A 173 11.29 4.16 -7.88
C ALA A 173 12.00 5.31 -7.13
N THR A 174 13.25 5.61 -7.50
CA THR A 174 13.99 6.77 -6.94
C THR A 174 13.30 8.08 -7.27
N SER A 175 12.91 8.31 -8.54
CA SER A 175 12.21 9.53 -8.93
C SER A 175 10.86 9.70 -8.23
N PHE A 176 10.10 8.62 -8.04
CA PHE A 176 8.84 8.63 -7.30
C PHE A 176 9.05 8.93 -5.82
N LYS A 177 10.04 8.26 -5.21
CA LYS A 177 10.44 8.47 -3.81
C LYS A 177 10.75 9.94 -3.53
N ASP A 178 11.57 10.55 -4.38
CA ASP A 178 12.06 11.91 -4.17
C ASP A 178 10.98 12.97 -4.42
N GLN A 179 10.00 12.70 -5.29
CA GLN A 179 8.94 13.65 -5.64
C GLN A 179 7.68 13.53 -4.77
N PHE A 180 7.22 12.31 -4.48
CA PHE A 180 5.84 12.09 -3.99
C PHE A 180 5.75 11.30 -2.68
N LEU A 181 6.68 10.37 -2.39
CA LEU A 181 6.50 9.41 -1.29
C LEU A 181 6.32 10.08 0.09
N LEU A 182 7.06 11.16 0.37
CA LEU A 182 6.89 11.92 1.62
C LEU A 182 5.48 12.51 1.75
N GLN A 183 4.98 13.12 0.67
CA GLN A 183 3.64 13.73 0.66
C GLN A 183 2.56 12.66 0.82
N ILE A 184 2.74 11.50 0.19
CA ILE A 184 1.82 10.35 0.35
C ILE A 184 1.83 9.84 1.80
N PHE A 185 2.99 9.76 2.44
CA PHE A 185 3.08 9.41 3.86
C PHE A 185 2.37 10.45 4.75
N GLN A 186 2.53 11.75 4.48
CA GLN A 186 1.81 12.81 5.20
C GLN A 186 0.29 12.72 5.03
N ILE A 187 -0.18 12.40 3.83
CA ILE A 187 -1.60 12.13 3.56
C ILE A 187 -2.07 10.94 4.42
N SER A 188 -1.30 9.85 4.48
CA SER A 188 -1.66 8.69 5.30
C SER A 188 -1.80 9.04 6.79
N LEU A 189 -0.87 9.81 7.36
CA LEU A 189 -0.94 10.27 8.75
C LEU A 189 -2.15 11.19 8.98
N THR A 190 -2.40 12.12 8.06
CA THR A 190 -3.55 13.03 8.13
C THR A 190 -4.86 12.24 8.11
N SER A 191 -4.98 11.26 7.22
CA SER A 191 -6.14 10.37 7.15
C SER A 191 -6.30 9.53 8.41
N LEU A 192 -5.22 8.98 8.98
CA LEU A 192 -5.27 8.24 10.25
C LEU A 192 -5.79 9.13 11.40
N HIS A 193 -5.35 10.38 11.48
CA HIS A 193 -5.85 11.32 12.50
C HIS A 193 -7.32 11.68 12.28
N GLN A 194 -7.75 11.90 11.04
CA GLN A 194 -9.13 12.24 10.69
C GLN A 194 -10.11 11.07 10.95
N LEU A 195 -9.65 9.84 10.74
CA LEU A 195 -10.47 8.62 10.73
C LEU A 195 -10.33 7.79 12.02
N LYS A 196 -9.85 8.42 13.11
CA LYS A 196 -9.66 7.78 14.42
C LYS A 196 -10.98 7.42 15.14
N SER A 197 -12.08 8.09 14.80
CA SER A 197 -13.43 7.82 15.34
C SER A 197 -14.18 6.75 14.51
N GLU A 198 -15.35 6.27 14.95
CA GLU A 198 -16.11 5.12 14.40
C GLU A 198 -16.44 5.23 12.89
N VAL A 199 -15.43 5.03 12.04
CA VAL A 199 -15.54 4.97 10.58
C VAL A 199 -15.68 3.53 10.10
N PRO A 200 -16.23 3.29 8.90
CA PRO A 200 -16.24 1.97 8.27
C PRO A 200 -14.85 1.33 8.22
N ASP A 201 -14.79 0.00 8.35
CA ASP A 201 -13.51 -0.74 8.48
C ASP A 201 -12.55 -0.53 7.29
N GLU A 202 -13.05 -0.43 6.06
CA GLU A 202 -12.18 -0.13 4.90
C GLU A 202 -11.53 1.25 5.00
N LEU A 203 -12.28 2.27 5.43
CA LEU A 203 -11.74 3.63 5.62
C LEU A 203 -10.69 3.67 6.73
N ARG A 204 -10.77 2.77 7.71
CA ARG A 204 -9.75 2.62 8.75
C ARG A 204 -8.49 1.90 8.25
N ARG A 205 -8.66 0.86 7.42
CA ARG A 205 -7.57 -0.02 6.95
C ARG A 205 -6.71 0.57 5.85
N VAL A 206 -7.28 1.30 4.89
CA VAL A 206 -6.50 1.81 3.75
C VAL A 206 -5.40 2.80 4.18
N PRO A 207 -5.65 3.78 5.09
CA PRO A 207 -4.60 4.69 5.56
C PRO A 207 -3.44 3.98 6.28
N ILE A 208 -3.73 2.97 7.10
CA ILE A 208 -2.68 2.24 7.84
C ILE A 208 -1.83 1.39 6.89
N SER A 209 -2.46 0.69 5.94
CA SER A 209 -1.76 0.01 4.84
C SER A 209 -0.92 1.00 4.03
N LEU A 210 -1.44 2.20 3.73
CA LEU A 210 -0.71 3.22 2.97
C LEU A 210 0.54 3.68 3.73
N ALA A 211 0.40 3.97 5.02
CA ALA A 211 1.52 4.33 5.89
C ALA A 211 2.60 3.24 5.92
N LEU A 212 2.17 1.98 6.09
CA LEU A 212 3.05 0.81 6.10
C LEU A 212 3.82 0.65 4.78
N ARG A 213 3.14 0.81 3.64
CA ARG A 213 3.79 0.75 2.32
C ARG A 213 4.80 1.87 2.13
N CYS A 214 4.51 3.08 2.59
CA CYS A 214 5.45 4.19 2.55
C CYS A 214 6.70 3.91 3.39
N LEU A 215 6.53 3.38 4.60
CA LEU A 215 7.62 3.02 5.51
C LEU A 215 8.42 1.78 5.04
N SER A 216 7.80 0.92 4.23
CA SER A 216 8.41 -0.29 3.66
C SER A 216 8.90 -0.11 2.23
N PHE A 217 8.96 1.13 1.74
CA PHE A 217 9.52 1.43 0.43
C PHE A 217 11.01 1.05 0.36
N ASP A 218 11.51 0.57 -0.78
CA ASP A 218 12.93 0.28 -0.96
C ASP A 218 13.72 1.59 -1.13
N PHE A 219 14.23 2.11 -0.01
CA PHE A 219 14.98 3.36 0.01
C PHE A 219 16.40 3.25 -0.59
N VAL A 220 16.95 2.03 -0.72
CA VAL A 220 18.37 1.76 -1.01
C VAL A 220 18.57 1.00 -2.34
N GLY A 221 17.50 0.51 -2.97
CA GLY A 221 17.54 -0.23 -4.23
C GLY A 221 17.88 -1.72 -4.08
N SER A 222 17.72 -2.27 -2.88
CA SER A 222 17.90 -3.70 -2.59
C SER A 222 16.63 -4.27 -1.97
N PRO A 223 16.03 -5.33 -2.55
CA PRO A 223 14.84 -5.95 -1.98
C PRO A 223 15.19 -6.49 -0.58
N VAL A 224 14.47 -6.00 0.43
CA VAL A 224 14.66 -6.42 1.82
C VAL A 224 13.83 -7.68 2.03
N ASP A 225 14.47 -8.79 2.42
CA ASP A 225 13.76 -9.97 2.88
C ASP A 225 13.20 -9.68 4.28
N GLU A 226 11.88 -9.45 4.36
CA GLU A 226 11.20 -9.09 5.60
C GLU A 226 11.21 -10.20 6.66
N SER A 227 11.46 -11.45 6.25
CA SER A 227 11.53 -12.63 7.13
C SER A 227 12.92 -12.90 7.70
N SER A 228 13.94 -12.22 7.17
CA SER A 228 15.32 -12.35 7.64
C SER A 228 15.55 -11.60 8.96
N GLU A 229 16.31 -12.22 9.88
CA GLU A 229 16.83 -11.56 11.09
C GLU A 229 17.74 -10.35 10.76
N GLU A 230 18.20 -10.25 9.51
CA GLU A 230 19.05 -9.19 8.94
C GLU A 230 18.27 -8.01 8.34
N PHE A 231 17.04 -7.77 8.77
CA PHE A 231 16.37 -6.54 8.37
C PHE A 231 17.21 -5.33 8.85
N GLY A 232 17.88 -4.66 7.91
CA GLY A 232 18.80 -3.57 8.17
C GLY A 232 18.11 -2.30 8.65
N THR A 233 18.89 -1.28 8.94
CA THR A 233 18.35 0.04 9.28
C THR A 233 17.60 0.66 8.10
N VAL A 234 16.43 1.25 8.35
CA VAL A 234 15.66 1.99 7.35
C VAL A 234 16.35 3.33 7.07
N GLN A 235 16.67 3.58 5.79
CA GLN A 235 17.41 4.77 5.34
C GLN A 235 16.47 5.82 4.75
N LEU A 236 15.65 6.44 5.61
CA LEU A 236 14.74 7.51 5.19
C LEU A 236 15.50 8.75 4.69
N PRO A 237 14.98 9.49 3.70
CA PRO A 237 15.52 10.78 3.30
C PRO A 237 15.48 11.81 4.43
N ALA A 238 16.43 12.74 4.44
CA ALA A 238 16.51 13.81 5.45
C ALA A 238 15.25 14.70 5.52
N SER A 239 14.48 14.80 4.43
CA SER A 239 13.22 15.54 4.39
C SER A 239 12.13 14.96 5.31
N TRP A 240 12.26 13.71 5.75
CA TRP A 240 11.31 13.05 6.65
C TRP A 240 11.54 13.40 8.12
N ARG A 241 12.68 14.05 8.45
CA ARG A 241 13.05 14.40 9.83
C ARG A 241 11.94 15.08 10.63
N PRO A 242 11.25 16.12 10.11
CA PRO A 242 10.24 16.82 10.91
C PRO A 242 9.09 15.91 11.35
N LEU A 243 8.70 14.95 10.52
CA LEU A 243 7.64 14.00 10.85
C LEU A 243 8.06 13.06 11.97
N LEU A 244 9.31 12.59 11.95
CA LEU A 244 9.82 11.65 12.95
C LEU A 244 10.16 12.32 14.28
N GLN A 245 10.37 13.63 14.27
CA GLN A 245 10.53 14.44 15.47
C GLN A 245 9.19 14.80 16.12
N ASP A 246 8.08 14.72 15.38
CA ASP A 246 6.75 14.91 15.93
C ASP A 246 6.31 13.63 16.69
N PRO A 247 6.07 13.69 18.01
CA PRO A 247 5.58 12.55 18.79
C PRO A 247 4.24 12.01 18.28
N SER A 248 3.42 12.85 17.65
CA SER A 248 2.12 12.44 17.11
C SER A 248 2.23 11.34 16.06
N THR A 249 3.33 11.34 15.28
CA THR A 249 3.62 10.34 14.25
C THR A 249 3.79 8.95 14.81
N VAL A 250 4.43 8.79 15.97
CA VAL A 250 4.57 7.47 16.59
C VAL A 250 3.30 7.12 17.38
N GLN A 251 2.74 8.11 18.07
CA GLN A 251 1.54 7.93 18.89
C GLN A 251 0.36 7.39 18.09
N ILE A 252 0.15 7.86 16.85
CA ILE A 252 -0.98 7.41 16.03
C ILE A 252 -0.94 5.90 15.74
N PHE A 253 0.24 5.30 15.61
CA PHE A 253 0.36 3.86 15.42
C PHE A 253 0.09 3.08 16.72
N PHE A 254 0.51 3.59 17.87
CA PHE A 254 0.09 3.00 19.16
C PHE A 254 -1.42 3.15 19.38
N ASP A 255 -2.04 4.23 18.94
CA ASP A 255 -3.49 4.41 19.02
C ASP A 255 -4.23 3.41 18.13
N TYR A 256 -3.74 3.18 16.90
CA TYR A 256 -4.30 2.19 15.98
C TYR A 256 -4.05 0.75 16.44
N TYR A 257 -2.97 0.48 17.17
CA TYR A 257 -2.75 -0.80 17.83
C TYR A 257 -3.83 -1.13 18.87
N LYS A 258 -4.32 -0.12 19.58
CA LYS A 258 -5.35 -0.27 20.62
C LYS A 258 -6.75 -0.52 20.04
N VAL A 259 -6.93 -0.40 18.72
CA VAL A 259 -8.19 -0.74 18.05
C VAL A 259 -8.37 -2.26 18.09
N ASN A 260 -9.55 -2.72 18.47
CA ASN A 260 -9.92 -4.15 18.57
C ASN A 260 -10.13 -4.83 17.19
N ASP A 261 -9.25 -4.57 16.22
CA ASP A 261 -9.18 -5.22 14.91
C ASP A 261 -7.77 -5.76 14.70
N THR A 262 -7.63 -7.10 14.67
CA THR A 262 -6.33 -7.78 14.63
C THR A 262 -5.52 -7.48 13.37
N SER A 263 -6.19 -7.18 12.25
CA SER A 263 -5.49 -6.82 11.01
C SER A 263 -4.88 -5.42 11.10
N VAL A 264 -5.62 -4.47 11.65
CA VAL A 264 -5.18 -3.09 11.84
C VAL A 264 -4.10 -3.01 12.91
N SER A 265 -4.25 -3.73 14.01
CA SER A 265 -3.27 -3.73 15.10
C SER A 265 -1.93 -4.31 14.65
N LYS A 266 -1.95 -5.35 13.81
CA LYS A 266 -0.73 -5.94 13.24
C LYS A 266 0.00 -4.95 12.35
N GLU A 267 -0.70 -4.33 11.38
CA GLU A 267 -0.10 -3.33 10.49
C GLU A 267 0.44 -2.11 11.26
N ALA A 268 -0.22 -1.72 12.35
CA ALA A 268 0.26 -0.66 13.23
C ALA A 268 1.59 -1.03 13.93
N LEU A 269 1.73 -2.27 14.40
CA LEU A 269 3.01 -2.76 14.91
C LEU A 269 4.08 -2.83 13.82
N GLU A 270 3.74 -3.25 12.59
CA GLU A 270 4.68 -3.25 11.48
C GLU A 270 5.20 -1.84 11.17
N CYS A 271 4.34 -0.82 11.19
CA CYS A 271 4.73 0.59 11.09
C CYS A 271 5.71 0.97 12.20
N LEU A 272 5.43 0.59 13.45
CA LEU A 272 6.31 0.83 14.60
C LEU A 272 7.67 0.12 14.45
N VAL A 273 7.69 -1.10 13.91
CA VAL A 273 8.94 -1.83 13.60
C VAL A 273 9.77 -1.06 12.58
N ARG A 274 9.16 -0.55 11.50
CA ARG A 274 9.86 0.26 10.48
C ARG A 274 10.40 1.56 11.08
N LEU A 275 9.61 2.25 11.91
CA LEU A 275 10.02 3.47 12.62
C LEU A 275 11.16 3.24 13.61
N ALA A 276 11.09 2.17 14.42
CA ALA A 276 12.16 1.78 15.34
C ALA A 276 13.44 1.34 14.63
N SER A 277 13.35 1.00 13.35
CA SER A 277 14.49 0.61 12.50
C SER A 277 15.16 1.81 11.81
N VAL A 278 14.65 3.03 11.96
CA VAL A 278 15.20 4.21 11.30
C VAL A 278 16.64 4.49 11.77
N ARG A 279 17.55 4.66 10.82
CA ARG A 279 18.99 4.81 11.08
C ARG A 279 19.28 6.06 11.91
N ARG A 280 20.24 5.95 12.84
CA ARG A 280 20.74 7.07 13.67
C ARG A 280 21.06 8.34 12.88
N SER A 281 21.63 8.21 11.68
CA SER A 281 22.02 9.35 10.83
C SER A 281 20.88 10.29 10.44
N LEU A 282 19.62 9.86 10.59
CA LEU A 282 18.49 10.74 10.37
C LEU A 282 18.36 11.78 11.51
N PHE A 283 18.74 11.42 12.73
CA PHE A 283 18.68 12.28 13.91
C PHE A 283 20.02 13.00 14.09
N VAL A 284 20.09 14.24 13.59
CA VAL A 284 21.31 15.06 13.69
C VAL A 284 21.53 15.58 15.11
N GLU A 285 20.45 15.78 15.85
CA GLU A 285 20.45 16.26 17.24
C GLU A 285 20.16 15.09 18.21
N ASP A 286 21.07 14.85 19.15
CA ASP A 286 20.92 13.77 20.14
C ASP A 286 19.64 13.87 21.01
N PRO A 287 19.13 15.07 21.40
CA PRO A 287 17.87 15.18 22.13
C PRO A 287 16.67 14.62 21.36
N ALA A 288 16.58 14.88 20.06
CA ALA A 288 15.47 14.40 19.23
C ALA A 288 15.44 12.87 19.14
N ARG A 289 16.62 12.24 19.01
CA ARG A 289 16.74 10.78 19.02
C ARG A 289 16.34 10.18 20.36
N SER A 290 16.75 10.81 21.45
CA SER A 290 16.44 10.35 22.81
C SER A 290 14.94 10.45 23.11
N GLN A 291 14.29 11.53 22.69
CA GLN A 291 12.83 11.69 22.80
C GLN A 291 12.07 10.65 21.98
N PHE A 292 12.49 10.43 20.73
CA PHE A 292 11.90 9.41 19.86
C PHE A 292 12.02 7.99 20.45
N LEU A 293 13.22 7.64 20.95
CA LEU A 293 13.45 6.36 21.63
C LEU A 293 12.58 6.22 22.89
N SER A 294 12.55 7.25 23.74
CA SER A 294 11.75 7.26 24.96
C SER A 294 10.26 7.05 24.66
N HIS A 295 9.73 7.68 23.60
CA HIS A 295 8.34 7.50 23.19
C HIS A 295 8.03 6.07 22.72
N LEU A 296 8.90 5.47 21.89
CA LEU A 296 8.78 4.06 21.49
C LEU A 296 8.85 3.09 22.68
N MET A 297 9.78 3.33 23.60
CA MET A 297 9.91 2.51 24.81
C MET A 297 8.70 2.66 25.74
N SER A 298 8.12 3.86 25.85
CA SER A 298 6.91 4.09 26.65
C SER A 298 5.72 3.30 26.10
N GLY A 299 5.49 3.32 24.79
CA GLY A 299 4.40 2.56 24.18
C GLY A 299 4.60 1.04 24.29
N THR A 300 5.82 0.54 24.10
CA THR A 300 6.11 -0.90 24.31
C THR A 300 6.02 -1.32 25.77
N ARG A 301 6.38 -0.43 26.72
CA ARG A 301 6.15 -0.65 28.16
C ARG A 301 4.66 -0.85 28.45
N GLU A 302 3.80 0.01 27.93
CA GLU A 302 2.35 -0.08 28.13
C GLU A 302 1.78 -1.41 27.60
N ILE A 303 2.22 -1.84 26.41
CA ILE A 303 1.82 -3.14 25.83
C ILE A 303 2.27 -4.29 26.73
N LEU A 304 3.50 -4.27 27.25
CA LEU A 304 4.02 -5.30 28.15
C LEU A 304 3.24 -5.36 29.48
N GLN A 305 2.90 -4.21 30.06
CA GLN A 305 2.16 -4.12 31.32
C GLN A 305 0.71 -4.62 31.18
N THR A 306 0.06 -4.26 30.08
CA THR A 306 -1.37 -4.58 29.86
C THR A 306 -1.58 -5.96 29.23
N GLY A 307 -0.60 -6.45 28.46
CA GLY A 307 -0.75 -7.64 27.62
C GLY A 307 -1.77 -7.47 26.47
N GLN A 308 -2.25 -6.25 26.23
CA GLN A 308 -3.29 -5.98 25.22
C GLN A 308 -2.81 -6.46 23.86
N GLY A 309 -3.67 -7.15 23.10
CA GLY A 309 -3.39 -7.57 21.72
C GLY A 309 -2.37 -8.70 21.55
N LEU A 310 -1.61 -9.09 22.59
CA LEU A 310 -0.57 -10.11 22.52
C LEU A 310 -1.09 -11.56 22.46
N ALA A 311 -2.39 -11.79 22.64
CA ALA A 311 -3.00 -13.09 22.42
C ALA A 311 -3.11 -13.46 20.92
N ASP A 312 -3.06 -12.46 20.03
CA ASP A 312 -3.03 -12.68 18.59
C ASP A 312 -1.60 -12.99 18.11
N HIS A 313 -1.45 -14.05 17.33
CA HIS A 313 -0.14 -14.51 16.86
C HIS A 313 0.57 -13.48 15.95
N GLY A 314 -0.19 -12.76 15.13
CA GLY A 314 0.36 -11.72 14.23
C GLY A 314 0.93 -10.55 15.03
N ASN A 315 0.14 -10.03 15.97
CA ASN A 315 0.58 -8.98 16.89
C ASN A 315 1.78 -9.41 17.72
N TYR A 316 1.74 -10.63 18.27
CA TYR A 316 2.83 -11.16 19.08
C TYR A 316 4.15 -11.23 18.30
N HIS A 317 4.11 -11.76 17.07
CA HIS A 317 5.27 -11.84 16.19
C HIS A 317 5.86 -10.45 15.90
N GLU A 318 5.03 -9.49 15.50
CA GLU A 318 5.50 -8.13 15.19
C GLU A 318 5.99 -7.39 16.44
N PHE A 319 5.40 -7.65 17.61
CA PHE A 319 5.87 -7.10 18.87
C PHE A 319 7.26 -7.64 19.25
N CYS A 320 7.53 -8.94 19.05
CA CYS A 320 8.87 -9.51 19.21
C CYS A 320 9.88 -8.83 18.27
N ARG A 321 9.50 -8.60 17.00
CA ARG A 321 10.35 -7.88 16.04
C ARG A 321 10.63 -6.46 16.50
N LEU A 322 9.63 -5.75 17.03
CA LEU A 322 9.77 -4.39 17.55
C LEU A 322 10.77 -4.35 18.72
N LEU A 323 10.63 -5.26 19.69
CA LEU A 323 11.58 -5.38 20.80
C LEU A 323 13.01 -5.67 20.30
N GLY A 324 13.14 -6.55 19.30
CA GLY A 324 14.42 -6.85 18.64
C GLY A 324 15.08 -5.61 18.01
N ARG A 325 14.31 -4.63 17.53
CA ARG A 325 14.87 -3.39 16.95
C ARG A 325 15.61 -2.54 17.96
N PHE A 326 15.17 -2.48 19.21
CA PHE A 326 15.88 -1.73 20.23
C PHE A 326 17.31 -2.26 20.42
N LYS A 327 17.47 -3.59 20.42
CA LYS A 327 18.78 -4.25 20.55
C LYS A 327 19.71 -3.98 19.35
N VAL A 328 19.16 -3.98 18.14
CA VAL A 328 19.98 -3.91 16.90
C VAL A 328 20.25 -2.47 16.46
N ASN A 329 19.33 -1.53 16.72
CA ASN A 329 19.40 -0.17 16.17
C ASN A 329 19.79 0.93 17.20
N TYR A 330 19.84 0.61 18.49
CA TYR A 330 20.20 1.57 19.55
C TYR A 330 21.34 1.04 20.40
N GLN A 331 22.27 1.93 20.76
CA GLN A 331 23.36 1.57 21.66
C GLN A 331 22.83 1.43 23.09
N LEU A 332 23.45 0.56 23.88
CA LEU A 332 23.07 0.36 25.28
C LEU A 332 23.11 1.65 26.09
N SER A 333 24.07 2.54 25.82
CA SER A 333 24.15 3.86 26.44
C SER A 333 22.93 4.74 26.17
N GLU A 334 22.32 4.64 24.98
CA GLU A 334 21.09 5.36 24.64
C GLU A 334 19.89 4.82 25.42
N LEU A 335 19.81 3.49 25.54
CA LEU A 335 18.74 2.81 26.29
C LEU A 335 18.81 3.13 27.79
N LEU A 336 20.01 3.09 28.39
CA LEU A 336 20.23 3.39 29.81
C LEU A 336 19.84 4.81 30.21
N ASN A 337 19.83 5.74 29.26
CA ASN A 337 19.44 7.13 29.50
C ASN A 337 17.92 7.35 29.57
N VAL A 338 17.11 6.33 29.25
CA VAL A 338 15.66 6.39 29.40
C VAL A 338 15.29 6.14 30.87
N GLU A 339 14.57 7.09 31.48
CA GLU A 339 14.27 7.11 32.93
C GLU A 339 13.69 5.79 33.47
N PHE A 340 12.81 5.16 32.70
CA PHE A 340 12.12 3.91 33.06
C PHE A 340 12.76 2.66 32.42
N TYR A 341 14.01 2.73 31.96
CA TYR A 341 14.71 1.59 31.33
C TYR A 341 14.72 0.34 32.23
N GLY A 342 14.98 0.49 33.52
CA GLY A 342 15.04 -0.64 34.46
C GLY A 342 13.71 -1.40 34.57
N GLU A 343 12.60 -0.65 34.67
CA GLU A 343 11.24 -1.22 34.67
C GLU A 343 10.93 -1.91 33.34
N TRP A 344 11.20 -1.23 32.22
CA TRP A 344 10.98 -1.77 30.88
C TRP A 344 11.77 -3.06 30.64
N LEU A 345 13.05 -3.10 31.05
CA LEU A 345 13.89 -4.29 30.92
C LEU A 345 13.36 -5.47 31.73
N GLY A 346 12.85 -5.22 32.94
CA GLY A 346 12.20 -6.24 33.77
C GLY A 346 10.98 -6.85 33.09
N LEU A 347 10.13 -6.00 32.50
CA LEU A 347 8.96 -6.43 31.73
C LEU A 347 9.33 -7.24 30.48
N VAL A 348 10.36 -6.80 29.74
CA VAL A 348 10.87 -7.54 28.56
C VAL A 348 11.42 -8.90 28.97
N ALA A 349 12.13 -8.98 30.10
CA ALA A 349 12.64 -10.24 30.62
C ALA A 349 11.51 -11.21 31.01
N GLU A 350 10.51 -10.72 31.73
CA GLU A 350 9.32 -11.51 32.10
C GLU A 350 8.57 -12.00 30.86
N PHE A 351 8.33 -11.11 29.89
CA PHE A 351 7.72 -11.46 28.62
C PHE A 351 8.51 -12.57 27.92
N THR A 352 9.82 -12.39 27.76
CA THR A 352 10.71 -13.38 27.12
C THR A 352 10.69 -14.73 27.81
N THR A 353 10.71 -14.75 29.16
CA THR A 353 10.61 -16.01 29.92
C THR A 353 9.26 -16.70 29.68
N LYS A 354 8.15 -15.96 29.71
CA LYS A 354 6.82 -16.52 29.39
C LYS A 354 6.76 -17.04 27.95
N SER A 355 7.35 -16.33 27.00
CA SER A 355 7.45 -16.74 25.59
C SER A 355 8.13 -18.10 25.44
N LEU A 356 9.30 -18.26 26.08
CA LEU A 356 10.10 -19.48 25.99
C LEU A 356 9.47 -20.67 26.73
N LEU A 357 8.75 -20.42 27.82
CA LEU A 357 8.03 -21.47 28.56
C LEU A 357 6.75 -21.93 27.84
N SER A 358 6.18 -21.09 26.99
CA SER A 358 4.97 -21.39 26.21
C SER A 358 5.29 -21.96 24.82
N TRP A 359 6.57 -22.16 24.50
CA TRP A 359 7.07 -22.57 23.19
C TRP A 359 7.07 -24.08 22.99
#